data_AF-A0A654D0G7-F1
#
_entry.id   AF-A0A654D0G7-F1
#
_cell.length_a   1.000
_cell.length_b   1.000
_cell.length_c   1.000
_cell.angle_alpha   90.00
_cell.angle_beta   90.00
_cell.angle_gamma   90.00
#
_symmetry.space_group_name_H-M   'P 1'
#
loop_
_entity.id
_entity.type
_entity.pdbx_description
1 polymer ?
#
loop_
_entity_poly.entity_id
_entity_poly.type
_entity_poly.pdbx_seq_one_letter_code
_entity_poly.pdbx_strand_id
1 'polypeptide(L)'
;MPDKSNYYSILYGPLVLGARTGQEDLLGLRADDSRMGHIASGKQIPLRDLPILQAEPNNIPALVKPIASKPLHFTLSNLYLGKKDIQMELEPFFGIHDSRYMIYWPQATQKELLALQDKMRRDEVESLALAAKTVDKVVAGEQQPESDHFFREQNSNAGAFGDTRWRDTKGWFSYVMKITPETQLVAIKLLADNSSRVTEVMIDGKTISILEDKDERSTMKTIHIQLPMESAGKTKIELKIKAGAGFTSHKILEIRTLRPD
;
A
#
# COMPACT_ATOMS: atom_id res chain seq x y z
N MET A 1 10.59 -10.18 -10.43
CA MET A 1 10.97 -8.94 -9.72
C MET A 1 12.37 -9.10 -9.12
N PRO A 2 13.08 -8.02 -8.74
CA PRO A 2 14.44 -8.12 -8.16
C PRO A 2 14.53 -8.96 -6.88
N ASP A 3 13.45 -8.99 -6.09
CA ASP A 3 13.28 -9.82 -4.89
C ASP A 3 13.04 -11.32 -5.19
N LYS A 4 13.07 -11.71 -6.47
CA LYS A 4 12.75 -13.06 -6.98
C LYS A 4 11.30 -13.50 -6.74
N SER A 5 10.38 -12.58 -6.44
CA SER A 5 8.96 -12.90 -6.46
C SER A 5 8.50 -13.25 -7.88
N ASN A 6 7.47 -14.10 -7.98
CA ASN A 6 6.92 -14.66 -9.22
C ASN A 6 6.07 -13.61 -9.99
N TYR A 7 6.70 -12.48 -10.29
CA TYR A 7 6.17 -11.40 -11.10
C TYR A 7 7.16 -11.07 -12.21
N TYR A 8 6.66 -11.08 -13.46
CA TYR A 8 7.48 -10.89 -14.65
C TYR A 8 7.03 -9.65 -15.41
N SER A 9 7.99 -8.88 -15.91
CA SER A 9 7.74 -7.86 -16.92
C SER A 9 8.26 -8.35 -18.26
N ILE A 10 7.59 -7.97 -19.34
CA ILE A 10 7.93 -8.40 -20.71
C ILE A 10 8.52 -7.20 -21.43
N LEU A 11 9.69 -7.40 -22.05
CA LEU A 11 10.42 -6.36 -22.76
C LEU A 11 10.63 -6.77 -24.22
N TYR A 12 10.69 -5.78 -25.11
CA TYR A 12 11.17 -5.92 -26.49
C TYR A 12 12.35 -4.98 -26.70
N GLY A 13 13.57 -5.54 -26.76
CA GLY A 13 14.79 -4.74 -26.65
C GLY A 13 14.80 -3.98 -25.31
N PRO A 14 15.00 -2.64 -25.30
CA PRO A 14 14.93 -1.83 -24.08
C PRO A 14 13.51 -1.40 -23.69
N LEU A 15 12.50 -1.72 -24.50
CA LEU A 15 11.13 -1.23 -24.29
C LEU A 15 10.38 -2.13 -23.32
N VAL A 16 9.95 -1.58 -22.18
CA VAL A 16 8.97 -2.22 -21.30
C VAL A 16 7.63 -2.23 -22.00
N LEU A 17 7.01 -3.41 -22.08
CA LEU A 17 5.66 -3.56 -22.61
C LEU A 17 4.64 -3.58 -21.46
N GLY A 18 3.50 -2.95 -21.68
CA GLY A 18 2.36 -2.99 -20.78
C GLY A 18 1.07 -3.36 -21.52
N ALA A 19 0.04 -3.73 -20.76
CA ALA A 19 -1.30 -3.93 -21.28
C ALA A 19 -2.27 -2.94 -20.64
N ARG A 20 -3.20 -2.40 -21.42
CA ARG A 20 -4.35 -1.65 -20.90
C ARG A 20 -5.31 -2.63 -20.22
N THR A 21 -5.81 -2.26 -19.03
CA THR A 21 -6.71 -3.11 -18.25
C THR A 21 -8.08 -2.50 -17.99
N GLY A 22 -8.24 -1.19 -18.21
CA GLY A 22 -9.51 -0.50 -17.99
C GLY A 22 -9.39 1.02 -18.06
N GLN A 23 -10.52 1.70 -18.12
CA GLN A 23 -10.64 3.18 -18.10
C GLN A 23 -11.58 3.67 -16.99
N GLU A 24 -12.10 2.74 -16.19
CA GLU A 24 -13.01 2.99 -15.10
C GLU A 24 -12.29 3.53 -13.86
N ASP A 25 -12.99 4.41 -13.14
CA ASP A 25 -12.57 4.98 -11.86
C ASP A 25 -11.12 5.50 -11.84
N LEU A 26 -10.80 6.31 -12.85
CA LEU A 26 -9.55 7.07 -12.93
C LEU A 26 -9.66 8.38 -12.13
N LEU A 27 -10.20 8.31 -10.91
CA LEU A 27 -10.31 9.47 -10.03
C LEU A 27 -8.91 10.06 -9.75
N GLY A 28 -8.78 11.37 -9.92
CA GLY A 28 -7.48 12.05 -9.78
C GLY A 28 -6.53 11.86 -10.96
N LEU A 29 -7.00 11.36 -12.12
CA LEU A 29 -6.17 11.24 -13.34
C LEU A 29 -5.50 12.56 -13.72
N ARG A 30 -6.22 13.67 -13.53
CA ARG A 30 -5.66 15.02 -13.56
C ARG A 30 -5.65 15.54 -12.13
N ALA A 31 -4.46 15.77 -11.61
CA ALA A 31 -4.26 16.33 -10.28
C ALA A 31 -4.85 17.74 -10.18
N ASP A 32 -5.38 18.08 -9.01
CA ASP A 32 -5.76 19.43 -8.62
C ASP A 32 -4.65 20.07 -7.75
N ASP A 33 -4.97 21.18 -7.08
CA ASP A 33 -4.05 21.88 -6.17
C ASP A 33 -4.02 21.26 -4.75
N SER A 34 -4.70 20.14 -4.53
CA SER A 34 -4.79 19.52 -3.22
C SER A 34 -3.47 18.84 -2.83
N ARG A 35 -3.15 18.86 -1.53
CA ARG A 35 -2.11 17.99 -0.97
C ARG A 35 -2.54 16.53 -1.17
N MET A 36 -1.62 15.71 -1.68
CA MET A 36 -1.85 14.35 -2.17
C MET A 36 -2.54 14.24 -3.54
N GLY A 37 -2.81 15.34 -4.25
CA GLY A 37 -3.42 15.31 -5.59
C GLY A 37 -2.59 14.54 -6.64
N HIS A 38 -1.30 14.30 -6.36
CA HIS A 38 -0.40 13.47 -7.18
C HIS A 38 -0.60 11.96 -7.00
N ILE A 39 -1.41 11.52 -6.02
CA ILE A 39 -1.66 10.10 -5.73
C ILE A 39 -2.89 9.64 -6.49
N ALA A 40 -2.77 8.50 -7.18
CA ALA A 40 -3.92 7.82 -7.78
C ALA A 40 -4.81 7.20 -6.70
N SER A 41 -5.72 8.00 -6.14
CA SER A 41 -6.60 7.63 -5.02
C SER A 41 -7.91 6.93 -5.47
N GLY A 42 -8.07 6.66 -6.76
CA GLY A 42 -9.18 5.85 -7.28
C GLY A 42 -9.19 4.44 -6.69
N LYS A 43 -10.31 3.72 -6.84
CA LYS A 43 -10.48 2.37 -6.29
C LYS A 43 -9.37 1.45 -6.78
N GLN A 44 -8.81 0.67 -5.85
CA GLN A 44 -7.87 -0.39 -6.18
C GLN A 44 -8.62 -1.58 -6.81
N ILE A 45 -8.05 -2.12 -7.89
CA ILE A 45 -8.58 -3.34 -8.49
C ILE A 45 -8.12 -4.54 -7.66
N PRO A 46 -9.02 -5.47 -7.32
CA PRO A 46 -8.68 -6.70 -6.61
C PRO A 46 -7.56 -7.48 -7.36
N LEU A 47 -6.51 -7.92 -6.64
CA LEU A 47 -5.48 -8.83 -7.15
C LEU A 47 -6.04 -10.10 -7.80
N ARG A 48 -7.11 -10.71 -7.26
CA ARG A 48 -7.76 -11.90 -7.83
C ARG A 48 -8.37 -11.64 -9.21
N ASP A 49 -8.66 -10.37 -9.51
CA ASP A 49 -9.19 -9.92 -10.79
C ASP A 49 -8.05 -9.56 -11.77
N LEU A 50 -6.79 -9.79 -11.38
CA LEU A 50 -5.65 -9.70 -12.28
C LEU A 50 -5.44 -11.02 -13.03
N PRO A 51 -5.16 -10.97 -14.34
CA PRO A 51 -4.76 -12.14 -15.10
C PRO A 51 -3.41 -12.69 -14.64
N ILE A 52 -3.36 -14.00 -14.43
CA ILE A 52 -2.15 -14.74 -14.07
C ILE A 52 -1.54 -15.34 -15.32
N LEU A 53 -0.25 -15.11 -15.54
CA LEU A 53 0.52 -15.72 -16.61
C LEU A 53 0.84 -17.17 -16.24
N GLN A 54 0.15 -18.10 -16.89
CA GLN A 54 0.33 -19.52 -16.60
C GLN A 54 1.44 -20.10 -17.49
N ALA A 55 2.67 -20.12 -17.03
CA ALA A 55 3.78 -20.64 -17.82
C ALA A 55 4.97 -21.02 -16.94
N GLU A 56 5.83 -21.92 -17.41
CA GLU A 56 7.20 -21.96 -16.90
C GLU A 56 7.92 -20.66 -17.32
N PRO A 57 8.77 -20.05 -16.48
CA PRO A 57 9.43 -18.78 -16.80
C PRO A 57 10.17 -18.80 -18.14
N ASN A 58 10.87 -19.90 -18.44
CA ASN A 58 11.61 -20.07 -19.69
C ASN A 58 10.72 -20.15 -20.94
N ASN A 59 9.42 -20.43 -20.76
CA ASN A 59 8.47 -20.58 -21.86
C ASN A 59 7.66 -19.29 -22.11
N ILE A 60 7.74 -18.29 -21.24
CA ILE A 60 7.03 -17.01 -21.39
C ILE A 60 7.29 -16.35 -22.76
N PRO A 61 8.52 -16.29 -23.30
CA PRO A 61 8.77 -15.64 -24.59
C PRO A 61 7.97 -16.24 -25.75
N ALA A 62 7.68 -17.55 -25.72
CA ALA A 62 6.91 -18.22 -26.77
C ALA A 62 5.40 -17.83 -26.77
N LEU A 63 4.92 -17.25 -25.67
CA LEU A 63 3.53 -16.81 -25.51
C LEU A 63 3.29 -15.41 -26.08
N VAL A 64 4.35 -14.69 -26.42
CA VAL A 64 4.34 -13.32 -26.94
C VAL A 64 4.49 -13.36 -28.45
N LYS A 65 3.47 -12.95 -29.19
CA LYS A 65 3.48 -12.96 -30.67
C LYS A 65 3.25 -11.57 -31.24
N PRO A 66 4.03 -11.11 -32.24
CA PRO A 66 3.83 -9.80 -32.84
C PRO A 66 2.48 -9.71 -33.55
N ILE A 67 1.84 -8.55 -33.48
CA ILE A 67 0.62 -8.24 -34.22
C ILE A 67 1.03 -7.58 -35.54
N ALA A 68 0.85 -8.30 -36.67
CA ALA A 68 1.37 -7.89 -37.97
C ALA A 68 0.92 -6.49 -38.43
N SER A 69 -0.29 -6.06 -38.07
CA SER A 69 -0.86 -4.76 -38.41
C SER A 69 -0.45 -3.62 -37.48
N LYS A 70 0.28 -3.90 -36.39
CA LYS A 70 0.61 -2.93 -35.32
C LYS A 70 2.07 -3.07 -34.89
N PRO A 71 2.99 -2.23 -35.43
CA PRO A 71 4.40 -2.28 -35.06
C PRO A 71 4.62 -2.11 -33.56
N LEU A 72 5.45 -2.97 -32.95
CA LEU A 72 5.73 -3.01 -31.50
C LEU A 72 4.54 -3.40 -30.61
N HIS A 73 3.45 -3.91 -31.19
CA HIS A 73 2.37 -4.51 -30.43
C HIS A 73 2.45 -6.04 -30.51
N PHE A 74 2.09 -6.69 -29.41
CA PHE A 74 2.19 -8.14 -29.28
C PHE A 74 0.93 -8.70 -28.62
N THR A 75 0.51 -9.88 -29.02
CA THR A 75 -0.47 -10.67 -28.26
C THR A 75 0.27 -11.47 -27.20
N LEU A 76 -0.12 -11.31 -25.94
CA LEU A 76 0.24 -12.20 -24.84
C LEU A 76 -0.88 -13.22 -24.64
N SER A 77 -0.52 -14.50 -24.69
CA SER A 77 -1.42 -15.63 -24.52
C SER A 77 -1.17 -16.37 -23.20
N ASN A 78 -2.03 -17.35 -22.89
CA ASN A 78 -1.96 -18.16 -21.66
C ASN A 78 -2.11 -17.36 -20.36
N LEU A 79 -3.02 -16.39 -20.39
CA LEU A 79 -3.42 -15.61 -19.23
C LEU A 79 -4.69 -16.19 -18.63
N TYR A 80 -4.67 -16.45 -17.32
CA TYR A 80 -5.80 -17.01 -16.59
C TYR A 80 -6.43 -15.95 -15.69
N LEU A 81 -7.69 -15.63 -15.93
CA LEU A 81 -8.47 -14.70 -15.11
C LEU A 81 -9.65 -15.43 -14.49
N GLY A 82 -9.58 -15.69 -13.18
CA GLY A 82 -10.58 -16.47 -12.45
C GLY A 82 -10.66 -17.92 -12.92
N LYS A 83 -11.46 -18.19 -13.95
CA LYS A 83 -11.60 -19.50 -14.61
C LYS A 83 -11.52 -19.44 -16.15
N LYS A 84 -11.14 -18.29 -16.70
CA LYS A 84 -11.18 -18.04 -18.15
C LYS A 84 -9.77 -17.82 -18.66
N ASP A 85 -9.46 -18.48 -19.77
CA ASP A 85 -8.30 -18.14 -20.58
C ASP A 85 -8.60 -16.87 -21.36
N ILE A 86 -7.73 -15.89 -21.22
CA ILE A 86 -7.79 -14.63 -21.96
C ILE A 86 -6.48 -14.41 -22.70
N GLN A 87 -6.50 -13.44 -23.61
CA GLN A 87 -5.32 -12.90 -24.26
C GLN A 87 -5.36 -11.38 -24.12
N MET A 88 -4.19 -10.76 -24.04
CA MET A 88 -4.08 -9.31 -23.93
C MET A 88 -3.11 -8.77 -24.97
N GLU A 89 -3.39 -7.56 -25.45
CA GLU A 89 -2.46 -6.81 -26.28
C GLU A 89 -1.43 -6.11 -25.39
N LEU A 90 -0.16 -6.30 -25.72
CA LEU A 90 0.98 -5.60 -25.15
C LEU A 90 1.41 -4.50 -26.11
N GLU A 91 1.65 -3.30 -25.58
CA GLU A 91 2.21 -2.16 -26.31
C GLU A 91 3.33 -1.51 -25.49
N PRO A 92 4.21 -0.67 -26.08
CA PRO A 92 5.24 0.03 -25.31
C PRO A 92 4.62 0.87 -24.19
N PHE A 93 5.05 0.67 -22.96
CA PHE A 93 4.44 1.27 -21.77
C PHE A 93 4.37 2.80 -21.84
N PHE A 94 5.38 3.45 -22.43
CA PHE A 94 5.41 4.90 -22.58
C PHE A 94 4.25 5.46 -23.42
N GLY A 95 3.57 4.64 -24.24
CA GLY A 95 2.40 5.02 -25.01
C GLY A 95 1.06 4.80 -24.29
N ILE A 96 1.08 4.17 -23.11
CA ILE A 96 -0.12 3.91 -22.31
C ILE A 96 -0.42 5.14 -21.44
N HIS A 97 -1.42 5.90 -21.86
CA HIS A 97 -1.95 7.04 -21.11
C HIS A 97 -3.45 6.86 -20.83
N ASP A 98 -3.96 7.60 -19.84
CA ASP A 98 -5.38 7.69 -19.49
C ASP A 98 -6.07 6.32 -19.36
N SER A 99 -5.39 5.38 -18.72
CA SER A 99 -5.81 3.99 -18.61
C SER A 99 -5.19 3.36 -17.37
N ARG A 100 -5.93 2.42 -16.76
CA ARG A 100 -5.31 1.41 -15.90
C ARG A 100 -4.42 0.51 -16.76
N TYR A 101 -3.33 0.03 -16.19
CA TYR A 101 -2.35 -0.76 -16.91
C TYR A 101 -1.73 -1.85 -16.05
N MET A 102 -1.16 -2.86 -16.72
CA MET A 102 -0.32 -3.89 -16.11
C MET A 102 1.02 -3.96 -16.84
N ILE A 103 2.10 -3.88 -16.06
CA ILE A 103 3.50 -4.05 -16.52
C ILE A 103 4.20 -5.26 -15.89
N TYR A 104 3.67 -5.74 -14.75
CA TYR A 104 4.11 -6.94 -14.07
C TYR A 104 2.96 -7.94 -14.01
N TRP A 105 3.26 -9.17 -14.43
CA TRP A 105 2.30 -10.26 -14.50
C TRP A 105 2.59 -11.24 -13.37
N PRO A 106 1.63 -11.53 -12.47
CA PRO A 106 1.77 -12.65 -11.56
C PRO A 106 1.91 -13.91 -12.39
N GLN A 107 2.87 -14.76 -12.06
CA GLN A 107 3.15 -15.99 -12.80
C GLN A 107 2.98 -17.20 -11.90
N ALA A 108 2.41 -18.26 -12.47
CA ALA A 108 2.35 -19.57 -11.84
C ALA A 108 2.52 -20.68 -12.89
N THR A 109 3.12 -21.79 -12.48
CA THR A 109 3.03 -23.04 -13.25
C THR A 109 1.62 -23.63 -13.12
N GLN A 110 1.28 -24.62 -13.95
CA GLN A 110 0.00 -25.34 -13.85
C GLN A 110 -0.25 -25.89 -12.44
N LYS A 111 0.81 -26.35 -11.75
CA LYS A 111 0.73 -26.94 -10.41
C LYS A 111 0.53 -25.89 -9.32
N GLU A 112 1.04 -24.68 -9.53
CA GLU A 112 1.00 -23.59 -8.53
C GLU A 112 -0.23 -22.71 -8.66
N LEU A 113 -0.90 -22.72 -9.82
CA LEU A 113 -1.97 -21.78 -10.15
C LEU A 113 -3.05 -21.71 -9.06
N LEU A 114 -3.59 -22.86 -8.64
CA LEU A 114 -4.66 -22.90 -7.63
C LEU A 114 -4.19 -22.35 -6.27
N ALA A 115 -2.97 -22.70 -5.84
CA ALA A 115 -2.41 -22.22 -4.59
C ALA A 115 -2.15 -20.71 -4.63
N LEU A 116 -1.68 -20.19 -5.77
CA LEU A 116 -1.49 -18.75 -5.98
C LEU A 116 -2.83 -18.02 -5.96
N GLN A 117 -3.86 -18.51 -6.66
CA GLN A 117 -5.19 -17.92 -6.64
C GLN A 117 -5.80 -17.91 -5.23
N ASP A 118 -5.62 -18.99 -4.46
CA ASP A 118 -6.05 -19.07 -3.07
C ASP A 118 -5.34 -18.05 -2.18
N LYS A 119 -4.03 -17.92 -2.33
CA LYS A 119 -3.23 -16.94 -1.59
C LYS A 119 -3.66 -15.52 -1.93
N MET A 120 -3.74 -15.19 -3.22
CA MET A 120 -4.15 -13.87 -3.69
C MET A 120 -5.52 -13.48 -3.14
N ARG A 121 -6.50 -14.41 -3.14
CA ARG A 121 -7.82 -14.16 -2.57
C ARG A 121 -7.79 -13.86 -1.07
N ARG A 122 -6.95 -14.57 -0.29
CA ARG A 122 -6.85 -14.35 1.17
C ARG A 122 -6.20 -13.01 1.47
N ASP A 123 -5.02 -12.76 0.88
CA ASP A 123 -4.25 -11.53 1.10
C ASP A 123 -5.04 -10.29 0.65
N GLU A 124 -5.84 -10.43 -0.41
CA GLU A 124 -6.69 -9.39 -0.95
C GLU A 124 -7.89 -9.03 -0.08
N VAL A 125 -8.61 -10.02 0.47
CA VAL A 125 -9.80 -9.73 1.30
C VAL A 125 -9.43 -8.82 2.46
N GLU A 126 -8.30 -9.09 3.11
CA GLU A 126 -7.79 -8.27 4.20
C GLU A 126 -7.32 -6.89 3.71
N SER A 127 -6.55 -6.85 2.62
CA SER A 127 -6.00 -5.61 2.08
C SER A 127 -7.07 -4.65 1.56
N LEU A 128 -8.04 -5.14 0.79
CA LEU A 128 -9.14 -4.35 0.25
C LEU A 128 -10.10 -3.89 1.36
N ALA A 129 -10.40 -4.74 2.34
CA ALA A 129 -11.22 -4.35 3.47
C ALA A 129 -10.56 -3.19 4.24
N LEU A 130 -9.25 -3.26 4.47
CA LEU A 130 -8.50 -2.19 5.11
C LEU A 130 -8.47 -0.92 4.25
N ALA A 131 -8.22 -1.05 2.94
CA ALA A 131 -8.18 0.08 2.02
C ALA A 131 -9.54 0.81 1.92
N ALA A 132 -10.64 0.07 1.82
CA ALA A 132 -11.99 0.63 1.75
C ALA A 132 -12.42 1.38 3.03
N LYS A 133 -11.87 0.96 4.18
CA LYS A 133 -12.08 1.62 5.47
C LYS A 133 -11.14 2.80 5.70
N THR A 134 -10.02 2.87 4.98
CA THR A 134 -9.01 3.91 5.15
C THR A 134 -9.52 5.27 4.65
N VAL A 135 -9.52 6.25 5.55
CA VAL A 135 -9.84 7.65 5.24
C VAL A 135 -8.58 8.44 4.93
N ASP A 136 -7.53 8.23 5.73
CA ASP A 136 -6.22 8.83 5.52
C ASP A 136 -5.09 7.89 5.96
N LYS A 137 -3.90 8.09 5.42
CA LYS A 137 -2.74 7.23 5.67
C LYS A 137 -1.42 7.99 5.56
N VAL A 138 -0.60 7.87 6.59
CA VAL A 138 0.80 8.30 6.59
C VAL A 138 1.73 7.13 6.83
N VAL A 139 2.77 7.01 6.00
CA VAL A 139 3.89 6.08 6.19
C VAL A 139 5.00 6.84 6.90
N ALA A 140 5.41 6.36 8.06
CA ALA A 140 6.38 7.04 8.91
C ALA A 140 7.81 6.81 8.39
N GLY A 141 8.63 7.86 8.43
CA GLY A 141 10.00 7.86 7.92
C GLY A 141 10.12 8.12 6.41
N GLU A 142 9.02 8.41 5.71
CA GLU A 142 9.02 8.83 4.31
C GLU A 142 8.76 10.33 4.18
N GLN A 143 9.67 11.05 3.51
CA GLN A 143 9.64 12.51 3.46
C GLN A 143 8.35 13.08 2.86
N GLN A 144 7.84 12.49 1.77
CA GLN A 144 6.67 13.01 1.07
C GLN A 144 5.37 12.78 1.88
N PRO A 145 5.01 11.55 2.32
CA PRO A 145 3.87 11.34 3.19
C PRO A 145 3.91 12.20 4.46
N GLU A 146 5.05 12.30 5.13
CA GLU A 146 5.17 13.12 6.35
C GLU A 146 4.94 14.61 6.08
N SER A 147 5.53 15.14 5.00
CA SER A 147 5.35 16.54 4.59
C SER A 147 3.89 16.86 4.26
N ASP A 148 3.22 15.97 3.52
CA ASP A 148 1.81 16.13 3.15
C ASP A 148 0.89 16.17 4.38
N HIS A 149 1.30 15.53 5.48
CA HIS A 149 0.61 15.50 6.77
C HIS A 149 1.14 16.53 7.79
N PHE A 150 1.81 17.60 7.36
CA PHE A 150 2.26 18.69 8.23
C PHE A 150 3.13 18.21 9.41
N PHE A 151 4.03 17.28 9.13
CA PHE A 151 4.92 16.69 10.13
C PHE A 151 5.60 17.72 11.04
N ARG A 152 5.58 17.43 12.35
CA ARG A 152 6.31 18.18 13.39
C ARG A 152 6.96 17.18 14.34
N GLU A 153 8.11 17.54 14.89
CA GLU A 153 8.86 16.66 15.79
C GLU A 153 9.61 17.39 16.89
N GLN A 154 9.97 16.61 17.90
CA GLN A 154 10.97 16.91 18.91
C GLN A 154 11.68 15.62 19.29
N ASN A 155 13.00 15.57 19.11
CA ASN A 155 13.84 14.41 19.44
C ASN A 155 13.36 13.09 18.79
N SER A 156 12.99 13.15 17.51
CA SER A 156 12.56 12.00 16.71
C SER A 156 13.67 11.50 15.78
N ASN A 157 13.68 10.20 15.48
CA ASN A 157 14.57 9.58 14.50
C ASN A 157 13.75 8.82 13.47
N ALA A 158 14.20 8.82 12.22
CA ALA A 158 13.68 7.96 11.17
C ALA A 158 14.75 6.96 10.72
N GLY A 159 14.32 5.79 10.26
CA GLY A 159 15.21 4.75 9.75
C GLY A 159 14.49 3.78 8.80
N ALA A 160 15.21 2.75 8.37
CA ALA A 160 14.68 1.70 7.52
C ALA A 160 15.28 0.33 7.88
N PHE A 161 14.55 -0.75 7.62
CA PHE A 161 15.09 -2.10 7.50
C PHE A 161 14.47 -2.78 6.28
N GLY A 162 15.31 -3.23 5.34
CA GLY A 162 14.84 -3.57 3.99
C GLY A 162 14.06 -2.41 3.38
N ASP A 163 12.86 -2.70 2.89
CA ASP A 163 11.96 -1.70 2.30
C ASP A 163 11.01 -1.06 3.34
N THR A 164 11.09 -1.42 4.63
CA THR A 164 10.21 -0.89 5.67
C THR A 164 10.83 0.30 6.36
N ARG A 165 10.23 1.48 6.16
CA ARG A 165 10.55 2.72 6.87
C ARG A 165 9.90 2.76 8.24
N TRP A 166 10.53 3.47 9.17
CA TRP A 166 10.01 3.66 10.51
C TRP A 166 10.44 4.99 11.11
N ARG A 167 9.68 5.45 12.12
CA ARG A 167 10.02 6.59 12.96
C ARG A 167 9.82 6.27 14.44
N ASP A 168 10.75 6.70 15.28
CA ASP A 168 10.61 6.68 16.73
C ASP A 168 10.99 8.04 17.35
N THR A 169 10.83 8.19 18.66
CA THR A 169 11.16 9.43 19.36
C THR A 169 11.45 9.19 20.83
N LYS A 170 12.27 10.06 21.42
CA LYS A 170 12.40 10.25 22.88
C LYS A 170 11.62 11.47 23.39
N GLY A 171 11.12 12.30 22.48
CA GLY A 171 10.21 13.40 22.76
C GLY A 171 8.85 13.09 22.15
N TRP A 172 8.53 13.72 21.03
CA TRP A 172 7.29 13.45 20.29
C TRP A 172 7.45 13.71 18.78
N PHE A 173 6.49 13.25 18.00
CA PHE A 173 6.22 13.73 16.66
C PHE A 173 4.71 13.71 16.38
N SER A 174 4.24 14.55 15.45
CA SER A 174 2.82 14.64 15.11
C SER A 174 2.56 14.76 13.61
N TYR A 175 1.35 14.36 13.24
CA TYR A 175 0.77 14.46 11.91
C TYR A 175 -0.62 15.07 12.01
N VAL A 176 -0.98 15.86 11.00
CA VAL A 176 -2.37 16.31 10.80
C VAL A 176 -3.05 15.32 9.87
N MET A 177 -3.92 14.48 10.44
CA MET A 177 -4.64 13.43 9.72
C MET A 177 -6.03 13.91 9.30
N LYS A 178 -6.46 13.59 8.07
CA LYS A 178 -7.84 13.81 7.61
C LYS A 178 -8.78 12.80 8.27
N ILE A 179 -9.98 13.26 8.60
CA ILE A 179 -11.09 12.43 9.07
C ILE A 179 -12.39 12.87 8.39
N THR A 180 -13.35 11.96 8.32
CA THR A 180 -14.75 12.21 7.92
C THR A 180 -15.68 11.96 9.11
N PRO A 181 -16.96 12.39 9.07
CA PRO A 181 -17.92 12.12 10.14
C PRO A 181 -18.08 10.62 10.48
N GLU A 182 -17.80 9.74 9.54
CA GLU A 182 -17.87 8.28 9.71
C GLU A 182 -16.58 7.67 10.26
N THR A 183 -15.51 8.45 10.47
CA THR A 183 -14.25 7.94 11.00
C THR A 183 -14.38 7.67 12.49
N GLN A 184 -14.04 6.46 12.93
CA GLN A 184 -14.15 6.04 14.33
C GLN A 184 -12.85 5.50 14.92
N LEU A 185 -11.89 5.11 14.08
CA LEU A 185 -10.70 4.40 14.52
C LEU A 185 -9.42 5.07 14.02
N VAL A 186 -8.36 4.93 14.81
CA VAL A 186 -6.98 5.11 14.39
C VAL A 186 -6.29 3.76 14.46
N ALA A 187 -5.66 3.34 13.36
CA ALA A 187 -4.82 2.16 13.32
C ALA A 187 -3.35 2.57 13.26
N ILE A 188 -2.54 2.04 14.17
CA ILE A 188 -1.10 2.29 14.24
C ILE A 188 -0.37 0.98 14.01
N LYS A 189 0.34 0.89 12.90
CA LYS A 189 1.27 -0.20 12.62
C LYS A 189 2.62 0.13 13.23
N LEU A 190 3.11 -0.73 14.10
CA LEU A 190 4.37 -0.56 14.82
C LEU A 190 5.19 -1.85 14.83
N LEU A 191 6.50 -1.70 15.05
CA LEU A 191 7.36 -2.81 15.42
C LEU A 191 7.51 -2.81 16.94
N ALA A 192 6.93 -3.81 17.59
CA ALA A 192 7.27 -4.18 18.96
C ALA A 192 8.63 -4.89 18.89
N ASP A 193 9.60 -4.46 19.68
CA ASP A 193 10.90 -5.14 19.79
C ASP A 193 11.14 -5.52 21.25
N ASN A 194 12.22 -6.25 21.53
CA ASN A 194 12.54 -6.70 22.88
C ASN A 194 13.08 -5.58 23.79
N SER A 195 13.05 -4.32 23.35
CA SER A 195 13.48 -3.19 24.17
C SER A 195 12.30 -2.60 24.93
N SER A 196 12.55 -2.01 26.10
CA SER A 196 11.48 -1.41 26.88
C SER A 196 11.05 -0.09 26.23
N ARG A 197 9.90 -0.10 25.56
CA ARG A 197 9.31 1.07 24.90
C ARG A 197 7.94 1.41 25.49
N VAL A 198 7.69 2.71 25.59
CA VAL A 198 6.41 3.26 26.04
C VAL A 198 6.00 4.37 25.09
N THR A 199 4.79 4.29 24.56
CA THR A 199 4.24 5.27 23.61
C THR A 199 2.91 5.79 24.07
N GLU A 200 2.84 7.09 24.32
CA GLU A 200 1.60 7.83 24.51
C GLU A 200 1.08 8.25 23.13
N VAL A 201 -0.12 7.80 22.79
CA VAL A 201 -0.86 8.24 21.60
C VAL A 201 -1.82 9.33 22.03
N MET A 202 -1.72 10.49 21.38
CA MET A 202 -2.52 11.66 21.69
C MET A 202 -3.28 12.15 20.47
N ILE A 203 -4.48 12.66 20.70
CA ILE A 203 -5.29 13.35 19.69
C ILE A 203 -5.66 14.73 20.23
N ASP A 204 -5.36 15.77 19.44
CA ASP A 204 -5.63 17.17 19.77
C ASP A 204 -5.19 17.56 21.20
N GLY A 205 -4.03 17.05 21.63
CA GLY A 205 -3.44 17.34 22.94
C GLY A 205 -3.93 16.46 24.10
N LYS A 206 -4.89 15.55 23.88
CA LYS A 206 -5.37 14.60 24.90
C LYS A 206 -4.78 13.21 24.66
N THR A 207 -4.22 12.58 25.69
CA THR A 207 -3.76 11.19 25.62
C THR A 207 -4.96 10.24 25.55
N ILE A 208 -4.98 9.36 24.55
CA ILE A 208 -6.09 8.43 24.27
C ILE A 208 -5.69 6.97 24.44
N SER A 209 -4.40 6.68 24.39
CA SER A 209 -3.87 5.33 24.60
C SER A 209 -2.41 5.40 25.04
N ILE A 210 -1.99 4.40 25.81
CA ILE A 210 -0.60 4.17 26.18
C ILE A 210 -0.26 2.74 25.74
N LEU A 211 0.76 2.63 24.89
CA LEU A 211 1.26 1.36 24.38
C LEU A 211 2.55 1.03 25.11
N GLU A 212 2.64 -0.21 25.57
CA GLU A 212 3.81 -0.76 26.27
C GLU A 212 4.16 -2.11 25.63
N ASP A 213 5.46 -2.39 25.51
CA ASP A 213 5.91 -3.68 24.99
C ASP A 213 5.59 -4.79 26.00
N LYS A 214 4.98 -5.87 25.49
CA LYS A 214 4.69 -7.10 26.24
C LYS A 214 5.31 -8.34 25.59
N ASP A 215 6.05 -8.17 24.49
CA ASP A 215 6.54 -9.27 23.68
C ASP A 215 8.02 -9.53 23.92
N GLU A 216 8.38 -10.81 24.01
CA GLU A 216 9.78 -11.25 24.12
C GLU A 216 10.51 -11.24 22.78
N ARG A 217 9.79 -11.09 21.66
CA ARG A 217 10.34 -11.15 20.29
C ARG A 217 9.87 -9.98 19.46
N SER A 218 10.70 -9.56 18.51
CA SER A 218 10.35 -8.49 17.58
C SER A 218 9.23 -8.93 16.64
N THR A 219 8.08 -8.26 16.73
CA THR A 219 6.90 -8.54 15.90
C THR A 219 6.26 -7.25 15.39
N MET A 220 5.74 -7.28 14.17
CA MET A 220 4.91 -6.18 13.68
C MET A 220 3.50 -6.34 14.22
N LYS A 221 2.94 -5.25 14.73
CA LYS A 221 1.57 -5.20 15.25
C LYS A 221 0.81 -4.03 14.67
N THR A 222 -0.51 -4.20 14.57
CA THR A 222 -1.44 -3.10 14.27
C THR A 222 -2.36 -2.93 15.46
N ILE A 223 -2.29 -1.78 16.12
CA ILE A 223 -3.15 -1.42 17.24
C ILE A 223 -4.27 -0.52 16.75
N HIS A 224 -5.50 -0.85 17.12
CA HIS A 224 -6.69 -0.05 16.81
C HIS A 224 -7.13 0.71 18.06
N ILE A 225 -7.30 2.02 17.94
CA ILE A 225 -7.68 2.91 19.03
C ILE A 225 -8.92 3.68 18.60
N GLN A 226 -9.93 3.75 19.48
CA GLN A 226 -11.14 4.52 19.23
C GLN A 226 -10.83 6.02 19.23
N LEU A 227 -11.37 6.75 18.26
CA LEU A 227 -11.33 8.21 18.25
C LEU A 227 -12.16 8.76 19.42
N PRO A 228 -11.67 9.77 20.15
CA PRO A 228 -12.46 10.45 21.17
C PRO A 228 -13.71 11.10 20.57
N MET A 229 -14.81 11.11 21.33
CA MET A 229 -16.07 11.74 20.90
C MET A 229 -15.89 13.22 20.54
N GLU A 230 -14.91 13.90 21.16
CA GLU A 230 -14.57 15.30 20.86
C GLU A 230 -14.03 15.52 19.44
N SER A 231 -13.71 14.45 18.70
CA SER A 231 -13.31 14.49 17.28
C SER A 231 -14.52 14.56 16.34
N ALA A 232 -15.74 14.30 16.84
CA ALA A 232 -16.95 14.30 16.03
C ALA A 232 -17.19 15.67 15.37
N GLY A 233 -17.52 15.66 14.08
CA GLY A 233 -17.77 16.87 13.29
C GLY A 233 -16.52 17.61 12.80
N LYS A 234 -15.31 17.19 13.19
CA LYS A 234 -14.07 17.71 12.62
C LYS A 234 -13.75 17.03 11.28
N THR A 235 -12.95 17.70 10.47
CA THR A 235 -12.43 17.16 9.20
C THR A 235 -10.96 16.78 9.27
N LYS A 236 -10.27 17.16 10.36
CA LYS A 236 -8.85 16.90 10.62
C LYS A 236 -8.59 16.80 12.12
N ILE A 237 -7.57 16.04 12.50
CA ILE A 237 -7.06 15.91 13.86
C ILE A 237 -5.54 16.03 13.88
N GLU A 238 -4.96 16.55 14.96
CA GLU A 238 -3.54 16.36 15.24
C GLU A 238 -3.36 15.03 15.98
N LEU A 239 -2.74 14.05 15.33
CA LEU A 239 -2.31 12.81 15.97
C LEU A 239 -0.84 12.95 16.37
N LYS A 240 -0.55 12.74 17.66
CA LYS A 240 0.81 12.87 18.21
C LYS A 240 1.24 11.58 18.88
N ILE A 241 2.43 11.14 18.52
CA ILE A 241 3.16 10.03 19.12
C ILE A 241 4.18 10.63 20.06
N LYS A 242 4.10 10.29 21.35
CA LYS A 242 5.00 10.79 22.37
C LYS A 242 5.63 9.63 23.13
N ALA A 243 6.91 9.75 23.47
CA ALA A 243 7.58 8.78 24.30
C ALA A 243 7.13 8.92 25.76
N GLY A 244 6.92 7.78 26.44
CA GLY A 244 6.75 7.78 27.89
C GLY A 244 8.00 8.31 28.60
N ALA A 245 7.85 8.83 29.81
CA ALA A 245 8.95 9.45 30.55
C ALA A 245 10.13 8.47 30.76
N GLY A 246 11.30 8.82 30.23
CA GLY A 246 12.51 7.97 30.32
C GLY A 246 12.59 6.84 29.28
N PHE A 247 11.58 6.70 28.42
CA PHE A 247 11.51 5.66 27.39
C PHE A 247 11.72 6.23 25.99
N THR A 248 11.88 5.34 25.01
CA THR A 248 11.72 5.66 23.58
C THR A 248 10.36 5.14 23.13
N SER A 249 9.69 5.82 22.20
CA SER A 249 8.47 5.30 21.59
C SER A 249 8.75 4.02 20.82
N HIS A 250 7.70 3.25 20.50
CA HIS A 250 7.76 2.21 19.50
C HIS A 250 8.21 2.79 18.15
N LYS A 251 8.79 1.94 17.32
CA LYS A 251 9.05 2.25 15.91
C LYS A 251 7.73 2.20 15.16
N ILE A 252 7.19 3.37 14.86
CA ILE A 252 5.95 3.53 14.11
C ILE A 252 6.28 3.35 12.62
N LEU A 253 5.50 2.53 11.93
CA LEU A 253 5.68 2.20 10.52
C LEU A 253 4.63 2.93 9.67
N GLU A 254 3.38 2.91 10.11
CA GLU A 254 2.24 3.45 9.37
C GLU A 254 1.15 3.87 10.36
N ILE A 255 0.43 4.94 10.05
CA ILE A 255 -0.76 5.37 10.79
C ILE A 255 -1.91 5.59 9.80
N ARG A 256 -3.09 5.08 10.14
CA ARG A 256 -4.32 5.27 9.36
C ARG A 256 -5.46 5.80 10.22
N THR A 257 -6.31 6.62 9.62
CA THR A 257 -7.66 6.89 10.14
C THR A 257 -8.65 6.00 9.40
N LEU A 258 -9.54 5.33 10.12
CA LEU A 258 -10.43 4.31 9.56
C LEU A 258 -11.90 4.57 9.93
N ARG A 259 -12.79 4.23 9.00
CA ARG A 259 -14.21 3.97 9.26
C ARG A 259 -14.36 2.68 10.10
N PRO A 260 -15.46 2.52 10.86
CA PRO A 260 -15.73 1.30 11.61
C PRO A 260 -15.91 0.07 10.70
N ASP A 261 -15.95 -1.11 11.32
CA ASP A 261 -16.20 -2.38 10.64
C ASP A 261 -17.59 -2.51 10.01
#